data_AF-A0A1F8WGS7-F1
#
_entry.id   AF-A0A1F8WGS7-F1
#
_cell.length_a   1.000
_cell.length_b   1.000
_cell.length_c   1.000
_cell.angle_alpha   90.00
_cell.angle_beta   90.00
_cell.angle_gamma   90.00
#
_symmetry.space_group_name_H-M   'P 1'
#
loop_
_entity.id
_entity.type
_entity.pdbx_description
1 polymer ?
#
loop_
_entity_poly.entity_id
_entity_poly.type
_entity_poly.pdbx_seq_one_letter_code
_entity_poly.pdbx_strand_id
1 'polypeptide(L)'
;MLVTKLQPDNYQVLSFAPKSSTHCIAILFMIAAWAINFIARKLEKKMTRQIGILFLTVIMLLKLILPAIAGKARCPDFSVSLQGSTTNMGVVYTERLTLSKVSGGSGYNGKWLVEEFEQQIDYPWELKPMVPPTSGRIDMGLGMWMNNFSRQQGPRTLMMTSTAGNYQLDVVGGKVGLMATNRFSGTVSGDEMTFKFDPSNPNEPVLKGTIMRGGSSDMEMALAILNDTNDGKFVYSTDTPATFKLVLEARVSPPDRAGDVEWTLPEVPGSVRLVQPLDARGPYVTATYKMLPEKNNSFGDKTVTAKLKAGACKVEESKNIKVFFPANAENNPEGHDPNWFYYWKQTPAGKPKGQTVKLIYGGHPYSFCYWENESVTGFFDPKAYSHRTAFICDLTQLNSTMSNRYPLLWRKEPGNHPMSDGFRTTTFIDTFATLVLHEFAHIGMFEIWKMGKSLTQLQAQDTDSDGVPDASEPDYGFDPAQKQTFYNFGEYKKIKWDEEWLAYEAMKDFQPGSLDKFDWAKPGKQWP
;
A
#
# COMPACT_ATOMS: atom_id res chain seq x y z
N MET A 1 44.27 5.60 80.53
CA MET A 1 44.18 6.92 81.19
C MET A 1 42.95 7.60 80.62
N LEU A 2 41.93 7.80 81.48
CA LEU A 2 40.65 8.53 81.32
C LEU A 2 39.75 8.19 80.10
N VAL A 3 38.57 7.55 80.24
CA VAL A 3 37.26 8.04 80.77
C VAL A 3 36.66 9.10 79.81
N THR A 4 35.49 8.98 79.15
CA THR A 4 34.13 8.54 79.58
C THR A 4 33.16 8.34 78.36
N LYS A 5 32.21 7.36 78.46
CA LYS A 5 30.73 7.37 78.22
C LYS A 5 30.12 8.24 77.08
N LEU A 6 29.16 7.83 76.22
CA LEU A 6 27.94 6.99 76.35
C LEU A 6 27.47 6.45 74.95
N GLN A 7 26.71 5.36 74.97
CA GLN A 7 25.98 4.63 73.88
C GLN A 7 24.56 5.23 73.63
N PRO A 8 23.65 4.74 72.72
CA PRO A 8 23.73 3.67 71.70
C PRO A 8 22.97 3.91 70.33
N ASP A 9 23.03 2.88 69.47
CA ASP A 9 22.09 2.43 68.40
C ASP A 9 22.03 3.11 67.01
N ASN A 10 22.61 2.47 65.98
CA ASN A 10 21.88 1.62 65.01
C ASN A 10 22.75 1.23 63.81
N TYR A 11 22.61 -0.02 63.38
CA TYR A 11 23.36 -0.67 62.31
C TYR A 11 23.22 0.04 60.94
N GLN A 12 24.35 0.44 60.35
CA GLN A 12 24.50 0.60 58.90
C GLN A 12 25.69 -0.24 58.43
N VAL A 13 25.41 -1.21 57.55
CA VAL A 13 26.43 -1.90 56.78
C VAL A 13 26.44 -1.26 55.39
N LEU A 14 27.51 -0.53 55.07
CA LEU A 14 27.80 -0.02 53.73
C LEU A 14 29.19 -0.48 53.30
N SER A 15 29.17 -1.31 52.25
CA SER A 15 30.14 -1.53 51.17
C SER A 15 31.64 -1.65 51.47
N PHE A 16 32.22 -2.77 51.04
CA PHE A 16 33.20 -2.75 49.94
C PHE A 16 33.00 -3.99 49.06
N ALA A 17 32.96 -3.75 47.74
CA ALA A 17 32.70 -4.72 46.68
C ALA A 17 33.85 -5.74 46.47
N PRO A 18 33.55 -6.85 45.77
CA PRO A 18 34.38 -7.22 44.63
C PRO A 18 33.59 -7.27 43.32
N LYS A 19 34.37 -7.08 42.27
CA LYS A 19 34.00 -6.73 40.90
C LYS A 19 33.39 -7.89 40.10
N SER A 20 32.48 -7.48 39.22
CA SER A 20 32.19 -8.02 37.88
C SER A 20 31.75 -9.48 37.74
N SER A 21 30.43 -9.65 37.62
CA SER A 21 29.71 -10.85 37.16
C SER A 21 29.89 -11.17 35.67
N THR A 22 30.75 -10.45 34.94
CA THR A 22 31.02 -10.69 33.52
C THR A 22 31.85 -11.95 33.25
N HIS A 23 32.59 -12.48 34.24
CA HIS A 23 33.41 -13.68 34.05
C HIS A 23 32.61 -14.99 34.19
N CYS A 24 31.56 -15.04 35.00
CA CYS A 24 30.69 -16.22 35.07
C CYS A 24 29.81 -16.37 33.82
N ILE A 25 29.37 -15.25 33.23
CA ILE A 25 28.55 -15.27 32.02
C ILE A 25 29.40 -15.67 30.80
N ALA A 26 30.63 -15.17 30.66
CA ALA A 26 31.51 -15.55 29.56
C ALA A 26 31.88 -17.05 29.58
N ILE A 27 32.08 -17.64 30.76
CA ILE A 27 32.37 -19.07 30.90
C ILE A 27 31.12 -19.92 30.59
N LEU A 28 29.92 -19.48 31.00
CA LEU A 28 28.66 -20.12 30.61
C LEU A 28 28.38 -20.05 29.10
N PHE A 29 28.69 -18.91 28.46
CA PHE A 29 28.58 -18.77 27.00
C PHE A 29 29.62 -19.60 26.25
N MET A 30 30.85 -19.74 26.74
CA MET A 30 31.86 -20.59 26.12
C MET A 30 31.56 -22.08 26.30
N ILE A 31 31.05 -22.51 27.45
CA ILE A 31 30.62 -23.89 27.68
C ILE A 31 29.38 -24.21 26.84
N ALA A 32 28.42 -23.29 26.72
CA ALA A 32 27.26 -23.45 25.85
C ALA A 32 27.67 -23.47 24.37
N ALA A 33 28.57 -22.58 23.92
CA ALA A 33 29.06 -22.57 22.55
C ALA A 33 29.87 -23.82 22.22
N TRP A 34 30.69 -24.33 23.15
CA TRP A 34 31.43 -25.58 22.97
C TRP A 34 30.51 -26.80 22.95
N ALA A 35 29.49 -26.86 23.83
CA ALA A 35 28.49 -27.91 23.83
C ALA A 35 27.64 -27.90 22.54
N ILE A 36 27.25 -26.72 22.05
CA ILE A 36 26.52 -26.55 20.79
C ILE A 36 27.39 -26.99 19.61
N ASN A 37 28.68 -26.64 19.57
CA ASN A 37 29.59 -27.05 18.50
C ASN A 37 29.90 -28.57 18.54
N PHE A 38 30.00 -29.15 19.74
CA PHE A 38 30.21 -30.59 19.93
C PHE A 38 28.97 -31.41 19.54
N ILE A 39 27.76 -30.92 19.85
CA ILE A 39 26.50 -31.54 19.44
C ILE A 39 26.28 -31.37 17.94
N ALA A 40 26.60 -30.21 17.36
CA ALA A 40 26.52 -29.95 15.92
C ALA A 40 27.46 -30.86 15.11
N ARG A 41 28.69 -31.09 15.58
CA ARG A 41 29.66 -31.99 14.93
C ARG A 41 29.31 -33.48 15.05
N LYS A 42 28.50 -33.87 16.03
CA LYS A 42 28.10 -35.28 16.24
C LYS A 42 26.78 -35.66 15.53
N LEU A 43 26.08 -34.68 14.95
CA LEU A 43 24.78 -34.87 14.26
C LEU A 43 24.83 -34.64 12.74
N GLU A 44 26.04 -34.57 12.16
CA GLU A 44 26.27 -34.65 10.71
C GLU A 44 26.01 -36.08 10.21
N LYS A 45 24.73 -36.44 10.01
CA LYS A 45 24.29 -37.26 8.86
C LYS A 45 22.80 -37.56 8.73
N LYS A 46 21.90 -37.10 9.61
CA LYS A 46 20.47 -37.47 9.42
C LYS A 46 19.36 -36.56 9.92
N MET A 47 19.65 -35.33 10.38
CA MET A 47 18.61 -34.51 11.07
C MET A 47 18.51 -33.04 10.63
N THR A 48 18.88 -32.72 9.39
CA THR A 48 18.85 -31.33 8.87
C THR A 48 17.44 -30.80 8.57
N ARG A 49 16.42 -31.67 8.51
CA ARG A 49 15.05 -31.26 8.12
C ARG A 49 14.13 -30.89 9.29
N GLN A 50 14.36 -31.42 10.50
CA GLN A 50 13.49 -31.16 11.66
C GLN A 50 13.95 -29.97 12.51
N ILE A 51 15.26 -29.68 12.59
CA ILE A 51 15.78 -28.53 13.34
C ILE A 51 15.47 -27.21 12.62
N GLY A 52 15.44 -27.20 11.28
CA GLY A 52 15.01 -26.03 10.50
C GLY A 52 13.55 -25.64 10.74
N ILE A 53 12.66 -26.63 10.95
CA ILE A 53 11.25 -26.40 11.28
C ILE A 53 11.11 -25.85 12.70
N LEU A 54 11.91 -26.37 13.66
CA LEU A 54 11.91 -25.90 15.06
C LEU A 54 12.47 -24.48 15.20
N PHE A 55 13.50 -24.12 14.43
CA PHE A 55 14.10 -22.79 14.45
C PHE A 55 13.21 -21.75 13.76
N LEU A 56 12.51 -22.11 12.67
CA LEU A 56 11.50 -21.24 12.05
C LEU A 56 10.27 -21.03 12.96
N THR A 57 9.84 -22.06 13.70
CA THR A 57 8.73 -21.91 14.66
C THR A 57 9.14 -21.04 15.84
N VAL A 58 10.36 -21.18 16.37
CA VAL A 58 10.87 -20.31 17.46
C VAL A 58 11.04 -18.85 17.00
N ILE A 59 11.49 -18.59 15.76
CA ILE A 59 11.58 -17.22 15.22
C ILE A 59 10.19 -16.62 14.91
N MET A 60 9.23 -17.42 14.43
CA MET A 60 7.82 -16.98 14.34
C MET A 60 7.25 -16.68 15.73
N LEU A 61 7.55 -17.51 16.74
CA LEU A 61 7.12 -17.32 18.12
C LEU A 61 7.80 -16.12 18.80
N LEU A 62 9.05 -15.79 18.48
CA LEU A 62 9.72 -14.60 19.03
C LEU A 62 9.27 -13.28 18.37
N LYS A 63 8.89 -13.29 17.09
CA LYS A 63 8.27 -12.11 16.45
C LYS A 63 6.84 -11.83 16.94
N LEU A 64 6.19 -12.81 17.57
CA LEU A 64 4.88 -12.66 18.23
C LEU A 64 4.95 -11.97 19.60
N ILE A 65 6.14 -11.71 20.17
CA ILE A 65 6.30 -11.23 21.56
C ILE A 65 6.74 -9.76 21.65
N LEU A 66 7.03 -9.08 20.54
CA LEU A 66 7.15 -7.62 20.59
C LEU A 66 5.73 -7.04 20.75
N PRO A 67 5.42 -6.33 21.85
CA PRO A 67 4.14 -5.66 21.97
C PRO A 67 4.08 -4.65 20.83
N ALA A 68 3.22 -4.92 19.84
CA ALA A 68 2.79 -3.88 18.92
C ALA A 68 2.33 -2.71 19.80
N ILE A 69 2.91 -1.53 19.58
CA ILE A 69 2.54 -0.32 20.34
C ILE A 69 1.05 -0.15 20.13
N ALA A 70 0.26 -0.46 21.15
CA ALA A 70 -1.19 -0.44 21.04
C ALA A 70 -1.65 1.01 21.04
N GLY A 71 -2.53 1.35 20.09
CA GLY A 71 -3.25 2.61 20.10
C GLY A 71 -4.09 2.68 21.36
N LYS A 72 -3.98 3.79 22.08
CA LYS A 72 -4.88 4.09 23.20
C LYS A 72 -6.09 4.82 22.67
N ALA A 73 -7.25 4.48 23.21
CA ALA A 73 -8.47 5.18 22.87
C ALA A 73 -8.37 6.68 23.22
N ARG A 74 -8.91 7.49 22.32
CA ARG A 74 -9.14 8.92 22.56
C ARG A 74 -10.59 9.07 22.99
N CYS A 75 -10.79 9.52 24.22
CA CYS A 75 -12.10 9.77 24.79
C CYS A 75 -12.32 11.29 24.93
N PRO A 76 -13.50 11.80 24.58
CA PRO A 76 -13.85 13.19 24.88
C PRO A 76 -14.02 13.40 26.39
N ASP A 77 -13.75 14.63 26.86
CA ASP A 77 -13.86 15.02 28.28
C ASP A 77 -15.24 14.77 28.88
N PHE A 78 -16.29 14.79 28.05
CA PHE A 78 -17.61 14.35 28.43
C PHE A 78 -18.29 13.65 27.25
N SER A 79 -18.98 12.56 27.54
CA SER A 79 -19.81 11.86 26.56
C SER A 79 -21.01 11.22 27.21
N VAL A 80 -22.02 10.89 26.41
CA VAL A 80 -23.18 10.16 26.87
C VAL A 80 -23.71 9.29 25.74
N SER A 81 -24.15 8.07 26.08
CA SER A 81 -24.99 7.25 25.20
C SER A 81 -26.38 7.20 25.80
N LEU A 82 -27.35 7.74 25.06
CA LEU A 82 -28.75 7.75 25.43
C LEU A 82 -29.45 6.60 24.73
N GLN A 83 -30.33 5.90 25.44
CA GLN A 83 -31.19 4.88 24.84
C GLN A 83 -32.62 5.05 25.33
N GLY A 84 -33.58 4.72 24.47
CA GLY A 84 -34.98 4.60 24.83
C GLY A 84 -35.71 3.65 23.90
N SER A 85 -36.80 3.06 24.39
CA SER A 85 -37.69 2.24 23.58
C SER A 85 -39.15 2.58 23.86
N THR A 86 -39.99 2.40 22.85
CA THR A 86 -41.44 2.60 22.94
C THR A 86 -42.14 1.62 22.00
N THR A 87 -43.38 1.27 22.34
CA THR A 87 -44.18 0.32 21.55
C THR A 87 -45.46 1.02 21.13
N ASN A 88 -45.73 1.03 19.82
CA ASN A 88 -46.97 1.55 19.28
C ASN A 88 -47.55 0.55 18.27
N MET A 89 -48.81 0.15 18.46
CA MET A 89 -49.50 -0.86 17.63
C MET A 89 -48.69 -2.17 17.46
N GLY A 90 -47.95 -2.58 18.49
CA GLY A 90 -47.10 -3.78 18.47
C GLY A 90 -45.76 -3.62 17.75
N VAL A 91 -45.48 -2.46 17.14
CA VAL A 91 -44.17 -2.12 16.60
C VAL A 91 -43.31 -1.53 17.71
N VAL A 92 -42.09 -2.07 17.88
CA VAL A 92 -41.14 -1.60 18.89
C VAL A 92 -40.11 -0.70 18.22
N TYR A 93 -40.01 0.54 18.70
CA TYR A 93 -38.99 1.50 18.29
C TYR A 93 -37.93 1.54 19.39
N THR A 94 -36.69 1.26 19.05
CA THR A 94 -35.53 1.40 19.94
C THR A 94 -34.56 2.38 19.33
N GLU A 95 -34.24 3.43 20.06
CA GLU A 95 -33.34 4.48 19.60
C GLU A 95 -32.12 4.58 20.51
N ARG A 96 -30.98 4.88 19.90
CA ARG A 96 -29.72 5.16 20.59
C ARG A 96 -29.10 6.43 20.02
N LEU A 97 -28.63 7.31 20.91
CA LEU A 97 -28.00 8.57 20.54
C LEU A 97 -26.70 8.72 21.32
N THR A 98 -25.57 8.86 20.63
CA THR A 98 -24.26 9.07 21.25
C THR A 98 -23.83 10.51 21.02
N LEU A 99 -23.51 11.21 22.12
CA LEU A 99 -23.05 12.59 22.09
C LEU A 99 -21.72 12.77 22.81
N SER A 100 -20.93 13.75 22.37
CA SER A 100 -19.70 14.17 23.03
C SER A 100 -19.63 15.69 23.13
N LYS A 101 -19.12 16.20 24.25
CA LYS A 101 -18.94 17.64 24.43
C LYS A 101 -17.75 18.11 23.58
N VAL A 102 -17.97 19.13 22.75
CA VAL A 102 -16.95 19.64 21.80
C VAL A 102 -16.49 21.05 22.09
N SER A 103 -17.26 21.89 22.79
CA SER A 103 -16.81 23.25 23.17
C SER A 103 -17.69 23.92 24.22
N GLY A 104 -17.14 24.97 24.84
CA GLY A 104 -17.87 25.95 25.67
C GLY A 104 -18.24 25.48 27.08
N GLY A 105 -18.54 26.46 27.96
CA GLY A 105 -19.20 26.29 29.27
C GLY A 105 -18.49 25.44 30.34
N SER A 106 -18.73 25.76 31.62
CA SER A 106 -18.30 24.93 32.75
C SER A 106 -19.22 23.73 32.95
N GLY A 107 -18.67 22.61 33.40
CA GLY A 107 -19.43 21.37 33.60
C GLY A 107 -20.05 20.86 32.30
N TYR A 108 -21.34 20.52 32.32
CA TYR A 108 -22.06 20.01 31.14
C TYR A 108 -22.52 21.09 30.17
N ASN A 109 -22.50 22.38 30.56
CA ASN A 109 -22.88 23.46 29.65
C ASN A 109 -21.93 23.54 28.47
N GLY A 110 -22.44 23.82 27.28
CA GLY A 110 -21.66 23.94 26.05
C GLY A 110 -22.30 23.25 24.86
N LYS A 111 -21.52 23.06 23.80
CA LYS A 111 -21.92 22.36 22.58
C LYS A 111 -21.55 20.89 22.63
N TRP A 112 -22.49 20.05 22.22
CA TRP A 112 -22.40 18.61 22.20
C TRP A 112 -22.64 18.12 20.78
N LEU A 113 -21.65 17.45 20.19
CA LEU A 113 -21.77 16.84 18.88
C LEU A 113 -22.54 15.53 18.99
N VAL A 114 -23.54 15.35 18.14
CA VAL A 114 -24.18 14.06 17.90
C VAL A 114 -23.27 13.25 17.00
N GLU A 115 -22.62 12.24 17.56
CA GLU A 115 -21.67 11.40 16.83
C GLU A 115 -22.36 10.29 16.03
N GLU A 116 -23.42 9.75 16.62
CA GLU A 116 -24.15 8.62 16.08
C GLU A 116 -25.60 8.62 16.60
N PHE A 117 -26.53 8.32 15.70
CA PHE A 117 -27.92 8.03 16.02
C PHE A 117 -28.32 6.72 15.36
N GLU A 118 -28.81 5.76 16.14
CA GLU A 118 -29.39 4.52 15.64
C GLU A 118 -30.88 4.46 15.97
N GLN A 119 -31.68 4.00 15.01
CA GLN A 119 -33.08 3.66 15.21
C GLN A 119 -33.33 2.25 14.67
N GLN A 120 -33.76 1.37 15.56
CA GLN A 120 -34.24 0.03 15.24
C GLN A 120 -35.76 0.01 15.35
N ILE A 121 -36.42 -0.47 14.31
CA ILE A 121 -37.87 -0.64 14.25
C ILE A 121 -38.18 -2.12 14.04
N ASP A 122 -38.73 -2.75 15.08
CA ASP A 122 -39.13 -4.16 15.05
C ASP A 122 -40.64 -4.28 14.85
N TYR A 123 -41.01 -4.91 13.73
CA TYR A 123 -42.41 -5.13 13.36
C TYR A 123 -42.89 -6.50 13.88
N PRO A 124 -44.16 -6.60 14.30
CA PRO A 124 -44.74 -7.90 14.66
C PRO A 124 -45.07 -8.76 13.42
N TRP A 125 -44.93 -8.21 12.22
CA TRP A 125 -45.12 -8.88 10.93
C TRP A 125 -43.84 -8.83 10.07
N GLU A 126 -43.79 -9.64 9.02
CA GLU A 126 -42.69 -9.63 8.05
C GLU A 126 -42.79 -8.45 7.08
N LEU A 127 -41.66 -7.81 6.81
CA LEU A 127 -41.55 -6.75 5.81
C LEU A 127 -41.38 -7.36 4.41
N LYS A 128 -42.40 -7.22 3.56
CA LYS A 128 -42.42 -7.71 2.18
C LYS A 128 -43.00 -6.65 1.22
N PRO A 129 -42.37 -6.41 0.05
CA PRO A 129 -41.07 -6.94 -0.37
C PRO A 129 -39.91 -6.44 0.50
N MET A 130 -38.73 -7.06 0.37
CA MET A 130 -37.54 -6.66 1.13
C MET A 130 -37.23 -5.18 0.89
N VAL A 131 -37.03 -4.43 1.98
CA VAL A 131 -36.71 -3.00 1.89
C VAL A 131 -35.26 -2.86 1.38
N PRO A 132 -35.04 -2.24 0.21
CA PRO A 132 -33.68 -2.04 -0.30
C PRO A 132 -32.94 -1.07 0.63
N PRO A 133 -31.62 -1.25 0.81
CA PRO A 133 -30.85 -0.32 1.61
C PRO A 133 -30.83 1.06 0.95
N THR A 134 -30.94 2.11 1.75
CA THR A 134 -30.85 3.50 1.28
C THR A 134 -29.76 4.23 2.03
N SER A 135 -29.18 5.24 1.39
CA SER A 135 -28.16 6.10 1.98
C SER A 135 -28.32 7.52 1.48
N GLY A 136 -28.05 8.50 2.33
CA GLY A 136 -28.13 9.90 1.93
C GLY A 136 -27.69 10.83 3.04
N ARG A 137 -27.53 12.11 2.70
CA ARG A 137 -27.27 13.16 3.69
C ARG A 137 -28.59 13.79 4.11
N ILE A 138 -28.88 13.78 5.40
CA ILE A 138 -30.06 14.42 5.99
C ILE A 138 -29.66 15.78 6.53
N ASP A 139 -30.37 16.82 6.09
CA ASP A 139 -30.29 18.16 6.66
C ASP A 139 -31.08 18.21 7.97
N MET A 140 -30.41 18.64 9.04
CA MET A 140 -30.97 18.75 10.39
C MET A 140 -31.37 20.21 10.72
N GLY A 141 -31.28 21.11 9.73
CA GLY A 141 -31.53 22.54 9.85
C GLY A 141 -30.30 23.33 10.32
N LEU A 142 -30.34 24.66 10.16
CA LEU A 142 -29.26 25.58 10.56
C LEU A 142 -27.88 25.24 9.96
N GLY A 143 -27.84 24.62 8.77
CA GLY A 143 -26.61 24.17 8.13
C GLY A 143 -25.99 22.93 8.77
N MET A 144 -26.70 22.29 9.69
CA MET A 144 -26.29 21.03 10.30
C MET A 144 -26.82 19.84 9.52
N TRP A 145 -26.08 18.74 9.53
CA TRP A 145 -26.42 17.55 8.74
C TRP A 145 -25.78 16.29 9.33
N MET A 146 -26.30 15.13 8.92
CA MET A 146 -25.72 13.80 9.18
C MET A 146 -25.85 12.90 7.96
N ASN A 147 -24.95 11.94 7.79
CA ASN A 147 -25.10 10.89 6.79
C ASN A 147 -25.93 9.76 7.37
N ASN A 148 -26.97 9.35 6.67
CA ASN A 148 -27.91 8.33 7.06
C ASN A 148 -27.75 7.10 6.16
N PHE A 149 -27.87 5.93 6.77
CA PHE A 149 -27.96 4.64 6.10
C PHE A 149 -29.08 3.82 6.72
N SER A 150 -29.98 3.27 5.91
CA SER A 150 -31.05 2.39 6.37
C SER A 150 -30.98 1.03 5.67
N ARG A 151 -31.30 -0.05 6.40
CA ARG A 151 -31.38 -1.41 5.87
C ARG A 151 -32.38 -2.26 6.64
N GLN A 152 -32.94 -3.26 5.98
CA GLN A 152 -33.66 -4.33 6.65
C GLN A 152 -32.66 -5.34 7.26
N GLN A 153 -32.86 -5.72 8.52
CA GLN A 153 -32.08 -6.73 9.26
C GLN A 153 -32.98 -7.93 9.58
N GLY A 154 -32.85 -9.00 8.81
CA GLY A 154 -33.77 -10.14 8.91
C GLY A 154 -35.19 -9.80 8.44
N PRO A 155 -36.19 -10.66 8.69
CA PRO A 155 -37.51 -10.51 8.08
C PRO A 155 -38.39 -9.42 8.69
N ARG A 156 -38.05 -8.89 9.87
CA ARG A 156 -38.95 -8.05 10.68
C ARG A 156 -38.37 -6.75 11.21
N THR A 157 -37.09 -6.48 10.99
CA THR A 157 -36.41 -5.33 11.59
C THR A 157 -35.92 -4.37 10.52
N LEU A 158 -36.17 -3.07 10.70
CA LEU A 158 -35.54 -2.00 9.94
C LEU A 158 -34.53 -1.31 10.87
N MET A 159 -33.28 -1.18 10.41
CA MET A 159 -32.22 -0.50 11.13
C MET A 159 -31.81 0.74 10.35
N MET A 160 -31.76 1.88 11.03
CA MET A 160 -31.28 3.14 10.49
C MET A 160 -30.15 3.67 11.36
N THR A 161 -29.04 4.04 10.73
CA THR A 161 -27.85 4.54 11.41
C THR A 161 -27.46 5.86 10.76
N SER A 162 -27.29 6.90 11.57
CA SER A 162 -26.83 8.22 11.15
C SER A 162 -25.49 8.53 11.78
N THR A 163 -24.45 8.76 10.98
CA THR A 163 -23.07 9.02 11.43
C THR A 163 -22.43 10.14 10.61
N ALA A 164 -21.22 10.57 11.02
CA ALA A 164 -20.35 11.46 10.26
C ALA A 164 -21.04 12.77 9.79
N GLY A 165 -21.46 13.61 10.76
CA GLY A 165 -22.11 14.89 10.53
C GLY A 165 -21.57 16.00 11.43
N ASN A 166 -22.21 17.18 11.37
CA ASN A 166 -21.91 18.33 12.24
C ASN A 166 -23.10 18.74 13.12
N TYR A 167 -24.08 17.84 13.29
CA TYR A 167 -25.25 18.10 14.12
C TYR A 167 -24.88 18.23 15.59
N GLN A 168 -25.19 19.39 16.19
CA GLN A 168 -24.81 19.74 17.55
C GLN A 168 -26.03 20.18 18.36
N LEU A 169 -26.05 19.77 19.63
CA LEU A 169 -26.99 20.24 20.64
C LEU A 169 -26.26 21.17 21.61
N ASP A 170 -26.96 22.18 22.09
CA ASP A 170 -26.55 23.05 23.18
C ASP A 170 -27.09 22.51 24.51
N VAL A 171 -26.22 22.50 25.53
CA VAL A 171 -26.60 22.31 26.93
C VAL A 171 -26.45 23.64 27.64
N VAL A 172 -27.55 24.18 28.15
CA VAL A 172 -27.57 25.49 28.82
C VAL A 172 -28.48 25.43 30.05
N GLY A 173 -27.91 25.61 31.23
CA GLY A 173 -28.66 25.63 32.49
C GLY A 173 -29.43 24.34 32.74
N GLY A 174 -28.86 23.19 32.37
CA GLY A 174 -29.49 21.87 32.51
C GLY A 174 -30.55 21.55 31.46
N LYS A 175 -30.71 22.36 30.41
CA LYS A 175 -31.59 22.07 29.26
C LYS A 175 -30.77 21.65 28.05
N VAL A 176 -31.25 20.67 27.30
CA VAL A 176 -30.61 20.13 26.09
C VAL A 176 -31.46 20.47 24.87
N GLY A 177 -30.88 21.04 23.83
CA GLY A 177 -31.61 21.36 22.60
C GLY A 177 -30.83 22.29 21.68
N LEU A 178 -31.52 23.18 20.97
CA LEU A 178 -30.91 24.14 20.06
C LEU A 178 -31.14 25.55 20.60
N MET A 179 -30.07 26.17 21.12
CA MET A 179 -30.15 27.51 21.70
C MET A 179 -30.57 28.54 20.65
N ALA A 180 -30.10 28.38 19.40
CA ALA A 180 -30.41 29.26 18.28
C ALA A 180 -31.91 29.36 17.96
N THR A 181 -32.69 28.32 18.28
CA THR A 181 -34.14 28.29 18.06
C THR A 181 -34.94 28.39 19.37
N ASN A 182 -34.25 28.51 20.51
CA ASN A 182 -34.84 28.43 21.85
C ASN A 182 -35.70 27.16 22.07
N ARG A 183 -35.42 26.08 21.32
CA ARG A 183 -36.14 24.81 21.41
C ARG A 183 -35.31 23.81 22.21
N PHE A 184 -35.77 23.50 23.41
CA PHE A 184 -35.14 22.52 24.30
C PHE A 184 -36.02 21.28 24.40
N SER A 185 -35.44 20.12 24.09
CA SER A 185 -36.14 18.84 23.99
C SER A 185 -35.57 17.78 24.93
N GLY A 186 -34.69 18.19 25.84
CA GLY A 186 -34.07 17.32 26.83
C GLY A 186 -33.59 18.09 28.05
N THR A 187 -33.12 17.36 29.05
CA THR A 187 -32.62 17.92 30.30
C THR A 187 -31.38 17.19 30.79
N VAL A 188 -30.60 17.85 31.63
CA VAL A 188 -29.52 17.25 32.42
C VAL A 188 -29.85 17.47 33.90
N SER A 189 -29.95 16.38 34.64
CA SER A 189 -30.22 16.38 36.09
C SER A 189 -29.22 15.47 36.79
N GLY A 190 -28.35 16.06 37.60
CA GLY A 190 -27.14 15.36 38.05
C GLY A 190 -26.28 14.98 36.84
N ASP A 191 -25.93 13.71 36.74
CA ASP A 191 -25.20 13.15 35.61
C ASP A 191 -26.12 12.46 34.58
N GLU A 192 -27.45 12.43 34.81
CA GLU A 192 -28.39 11.88 33.82
C GLU A 192 -28.73 12.95 32.78
N MET A 193 -28.57 12.60 31.50
CA MET A 193 -29.09 13.35 30.37
C MET A 193 -30.32 12.64 29.81
N THR A 194 -31.34 13.42 29.47
CA THR A 194 -32.52 12.97 28.72
C THR A 194 -32.65 13.76 27.43
N PHE A 195 -33.16 13.13 26.38
CA PHE A 195 -33.41 13.80 25.11
C PHE A 195 -34.55 13.13 24.34
N LYS A 196 -35.26 13.92 23.55
CA LYS A 196 -36.30 13.49 22.61
C LYS A 196 -36.25 14.44 21.42
N PHE A 197 -36.35 13.99 20.17
CA PHE A 197 -36.30 14.89 19.03
C PHE A 197 -37.57 15.75 18.94
N ASP A 198 -38.75 15.13 19.14
CA ASP A 198 -40.03 15.81 19.21
C ASP A 198 -40.73 15.58 20.58
N PRO A 199 -40.61 16.54 21.51
CA PRO A 199 -41.27 16.47 22.82
C PRO A 199 -42.79 16.25 22.75
N SER A 200 -43.44 16.63 21.65
CA SER A 200 -44.88 16.52 21.49
C SER A 200 -45.35 15.16 20.98
N ASN A 201 -44.44 14.35 20.42
CA ASN A 201 -44.79 13.06 19.83
C ASN A 201 -44.93 11.99 20.91
N PRO A 202 -46.14 11.45 21.19
CA PRO A 202 -46.31 10.44 22.25
C PRO A 202 -45.67 9.10 21.91
N ASN A 203 -45.39 8.84 20.63
CA ASN A 203 -44.87 7.56 20.13
C ASN A 203 -43.36 7.53 19.99
N GLU A 204 -42.67 8.64 20.25
CA GLU A 204 -41.21 8.69 20.23
C GLU A 204 -40.64 8.41 21.63
N PRO A 205 -39.61 7.56 21.76
CA PRO A 205 -39.06 7.22 23.06
C PRO A 205 -38.35 8.43 23.69
N VAL A 206 -38.43 8.54 25.03
CA VAL A 206 -37.53 9.45 25.77
C VAL A 206 -36.20 8.72 25.92
N LEU A 207 -35.15 9.26 25.32
CA LEU A 207 -33.81 8.71 25.44
C LEU A 207 -33.20 9.14 26.76
N LYS A 208 -32.55 8.22 27.47
CA LYS A 208 -31.88 8.50 28.75
C LYS A 208 -30.52 7.85 28.81
N GLY A 209 -29.60 8.46 29.54
CA GLY A 209 -28.28 7.91 29.78
C GLY A 209 -27.46 8.76 30.74
N THR A 210 -26.37 8.20 31.26
CA THR A 210 -25.47 8.88 32.19
C THR A 210 -24.30 9.51 31.45
N ILE A 211 -24.05 10.79 31.71
CA ILE A 211 -22.89 11.52 31.23
C ILE A 211 -21.64 10.94 31.90
N MET A 212 -20.77 10.38 31.06
CA MET A 212 -19.46 9.90 31.44
C MET A 212 -18.45 11.03 31.31
N ARG A 213 -17.63 11.22 32.34
CA ARG A 213 -16.46 12.11 32.27
C ARG A 213 -15.32 11.35 31.60
N GLY A 214 -14.69 12.00 30.63
CA GLY A 214 -13.50 11.51 29.97
C GLY A 214 -12.37 11.33 30.97
N GLY A 215 -11.95 10.08 31.13
CA GLY A 215 -10.65 9.67 31.64
C GLY A 215 -10.02 8.73 30.62
N SER A 216 -8.77 8.30 30.86
CA SER A 216 -8.18 7.21 30.06
C SER A 216 -9.12 6.02 30.11
N SER A 217 -9.75 5.65 28.99
CA SER A 217 -10.29 4.30 28.94
C SER A 217 -9.09 3.36 28.84
N ASP A 218 -9.15 2.23 29.53
CA ASP A 218 -8.19 1.13 29.36
C ASP A 218 -8.38 0.42 28.01
N MET A 219 -9.11 1.07 27.08
CA MET A 219 -9.36 0.57 25.74
C MET A 219 -8.11 0.79 24.90
N GLU A 220 -7.45 -0.31 24.57
CA GLU A 220 -6.28 -0.35 23.73
C GLU A 220 -6.52 -1.32 22.58
N MET A 221 -5.99 -0.99 21.40
CA MET A 221 -6.07 -1.86 20.24
C MET A 221 -4.72 -1.90 19.53
N ALA A 222 -4.30 -3.10 19.13
CA ALA A 222 -3.13 -3.29 18.29
C ALA A 222 -3.51 -4.10 17.04
N LEU A 223 -3.09 -3.60 15.88
CA LEU A 223 -3.32 -4.24 14.58
C LEU A 223 -2.09 -5.09 14.19
N ALA A 224 -2.33 -6.34 13.82
CA ALA A 224 -1.33 -7.23 13.24
C ALA A 224 -1.80 -7.83 11.91
N ILE A 225 -0.84 -8.13 11.03
CA ILE A 225 -1.06 -8.91 9.81
C ILE A 225 -0.28 -10.21 9.98
N LEU A 226 -0.98 -11.30 10.24
CA LEU A 226 -0.42 -12.58 10.70
C LEU A 226 0.42 -13.29 9.64
N ASN A 227 0.11 -13.07 8.37
CA ASN A 227 0.82 -13.65 7.24
C ASN A 227 1.87 -12.70 6.63
N ASP A 228 2.24 -11.64 7.35
CA ASP A 228 3.28 -10.71 6.95
C ASP A 228 4.68 -11.33 7.12
N THR A 229 5.16 -11.96 6.04
CA THR A 229 6.48 -12.61 6.00
C THR A 229 7.54 -11.76 5.30
N ASN A 230 7.16 -10.63 4.69
CA ASN A 230 8.04 -9.79 3.88
C ASN A 230 7.95 -8.30 4.26
N ASP A 231 7.75 -8.00 5.55
CA ASP A 231 7.79 -6.64 6.12
C ASP A 231 6.83 -5.67 5.42
N GLY A 232 5.54 -6.01 5.44
CA GLY A 232 4.46 -5.24 4.83
C GLY A 232 4.35 -5.42 3.32
N LYS A 233 5.18 -6.25 2.67
CA LYS A 233 5.11 -6.51 1.23
C LYS A 233 4.33 -7.78 0.90
N PHE A 234 3.31 -7.65 0.06
CA PHE A 234 2.45 -8.75 -0.38
C PHE A 234 2.50 -8.87 -1.89
N VAL A 235 2.69 -10.09 -2.40
CA VAL A 235 2.73 -10.37 -3.83
C VAL A 235 1.59 -11.30 -4.21
N TYR A 236 0.98 -11.06 -5.37
CA TYR A 236 0.09 -12.05 -5.97
C TYR A 236 0.84 -13.34 -6.32
N SER A 237 0.14 -14.47 -6.22
CA SER A 237 0.65 -15.77 -6.64
C SER A 237 0.81 -15.82 -8.17
N THR A 238 1.57 -16.81 -8.63
CA THR A 238 1.77 -17.11 -10.06
C THR A 238 0.63 -17.97 -10.63
N ASP A 239 -0.39 -18.30 -9.84
CA ASP A 239 -1.54 -19.11 -10.27
C ASP A 239 -2.47 -18.33 -11.20
N THR A 240 -3.35 -19.04 -11.90
CA THR A 240 -4.42 -18.43 -12.71
C THR A 240 -5.78 -18.93 -12.21
N PRO A 241 -6.61 -18.09 -11.55
CA PRO A 241 -6.40 -16.67 -11.30
C PRO A 241 -5.38 -16.39 -10.17
N ALA A 242 -4.60 -15.32 -10.34
CA ALA A 242 -3.62 -14.87 -9.35
C ALA A 242 -4.29 -14.50 -8.03
N THR A 243 -3.67 -14.78 -6.89
CA THR A 243 -4.23 -14.40 -5.57
C THR A 243 -3.21 -13.84 -4.60
N PHE A 244 -3.62 -12.89 -3.73
CA PHE A 244 -2.93 -12.62 -2.48
C PHE A 244 -3.91 -12.54 -1.31
N LYS A 245 -3.40 -12.71 -0.08
CA LYS A 245 -4.21 -12.75 1.13
C LYS A 245 -3.65 -11.83 2.20
N LEU A 246 -4.54 -11.25 2.99
CA LEU A 246 -4.26 -10.58 4.25
C LEU A 246 -4.99 -11.34 5.35
N VAL A 247 -4.26 -11.82 6.35
CA VAL A 247 -4.81 -12.43 7.55
C VAL A 247 -4.60 -11.44 8.69
N LEU A 248 -5.67 -10.82 9.16
CA LEU A 248 -5.64 -9.66 10.03
C LEU A 248 -6.10 -10.04 11.44
N GLU A 249 -5.43 -9.47 12.44
CA GLU A 249 -5.80 -9.59 13.85
C GLU A 249 -5.82 -8.19 14.49
N ALA A 250 -6.89 -7.91 15.23
CA ALA A 250 -6.97 -6.77 16.14
C ALA A 250 -6.97 -7.32 17.57
N ARG A 251 -5.88 -7.09 18.29
CA ARG A 251 -5.79 -7.40 19.72
C ARG A 251 -6.37 -6.24 20.49
N VAL A 252 -7.47 -6.48 21.20
CA VAL A 252 -8.22 -5.46 21.95
C VAL A 252 -8.13 -5.73 23.44
N SER A 253 -7.91 -4.68 24.21
CA SER A 253 -8.15 -4.63 25.66
C SER A 253 -9.27 -3.63 25.91
N PRO A 254 -10.30 -3.92 26.73
CA PRO A 254 -10.62 -5.24 27.27
C PRO A 254 -11.12 -6.21 26.16
N PRO A 255 -10.91 -7.54 26.29
CA PRO A 255 -11.17 -8.51 25.21
C PRO A 255 -12.64 -8.69 24.82
N ASP A 256 -13.58 -8.34 25.70
CA ASP A 256 -15.03 -8.42 25.44
C ASP A 256 -15.47 -7.49 24.29
N ARG A 257 -14.66 -6.47 23.96
CA ARG A 257 -14.88 -5.53 22.86
C ARG A 257 -14.32 -5.98 21.52
N ALA A 258 -13.63 -7.11 21.48
CA ALA A 258 -13.00 -7.61 20.25
C ALA A 258 -14.01 -7.81 19.09
N GLY A 259 -15.26 -8.18 19.39
CA GLY A 259 -16.33 -8.36 18.41
C GLY A 259 -16.77 -7.07 17.71
N ASP A 260 -16.52 -5.91 18.32
CA ASP A 260 -16.98 -4.60 17.85
C ASP A 260 -15.96 -3.93 16.90
N VAL A 261 -14.83 -4.58 16.61
CA VAL A 261 -13.82 -4.05 15.70
C VAL A 261 -14.37 -4.01 14.27
N GLU A 262 -14.20 -2.88 13.60
CA GLU A 262 -14.54 -2.68 12.20
C GLU A 262 -13.27 -2.51 11.35
N TRP A 263 -13.18 -3.25 10.25
CA TRP A 263 -12.03 -3.19 9.35
C TRP A 263 -12.33 -2.38 8.10
N THR A 264 -11.44 -1.45 7.77
CA THR A 264 -11.33 -0.84 6.45
C THR A 264 -10.22 -1.53 5.69
N LEU A 265 -10.60 -2.31 4.67
CA LEU A 265 -9.68 -3.07 3.84
C LEU A 265 -9.35 -2.28 2.56
N PRO A 266 -8.11 -2.34 2.06
CA PRO A 266 -7.74 -1.59 0.86
C PRO A 266 -8.52 -2.06 -0.37
N GLU A 267 -8.78 -1.12 -1.27
CA GLU A 267 -9.30 -1.46 -2.60
C GLU A 267 -8.15 -1.69 -3.57
N VAL A 268 -8.33 -2.66 -4.47
CA VAL A 268 -7.43 -2.93 -5.58
C VAL A 268 -8.31 -3.01 -6.84
N PRO A 269 -8.52 -1.88 -7.55
CA PRO A 269 -9.42 -1.84 -8.70
C PRO A 269 -9.05 -2.87 -9.76
N GLY A 270 -10.03 -3.65 -10.21
CA GLY A 270 -9.85 -4.77 -11.15
C GLY A 270 -9.68 -6.14 -10.48
N SER A 271 -9.38 -6.18 -9.17
CA SER A 271 -9.36 -7.43 -8.41
C SER A 271 -10.68 -7.70 -7.71
N VAL A 272 -11.01 -8.97 -7.56
CA VAL A 272 -12.16 -9.43 -6.76
C VAL A 272 -11.70 -9.65 -5.33
N ARG A 273 -12.25 -8.86 -4.40
CA ARG A 273 -12.00 -8.99 -2.95
C ARG A 273 -13.05 -9.86 -2.30
N LEU A 274 -12.62 -10.95 -1.66
CA LEU A 274 -13.43 -11.81 -0.81
C LEU A 274 -13.02 -11.58 0.65
N VAL A 275 -13.99 -11.35 1.53
CA VAL A 275 -13.74 -11.02 2.94
C VAL A 275 -14.45 -12.03 3.84
N GLN A 276 -13.78 -12.46 4.89
CA GLN A 276 -14.34 -13.31 5.93
C GLN A 276 -13.98 -12.76 7.32
N PRO A 277 -14.97 -12.47 8.19
CA PRO A 277 -16.42 -12.48 7.92
C PRO A 277 -16.85 -11.42 6.88
N LEU A 278 -18.03 -11.62 6.28
CA LEU A 278 -18.50 -10.81 5.13
C LEU A 278 -18.67 -9.32 5.45
N ASP A 279 -19.01 -9.01 6.70
CA ASP A 279 -19.18 -7.65 7.21
C ASP A 279 -17.87 -6.98 7.63
N ALA A 280 -16.73 -7.67 7.50
CA ALA A 280 -15.40 -7.20 7.89
C ALA A 280 -15.33 -6.74 9.36
N ARG A 281 -16.02 -7.44 10.27
CA ARG A 281 -16.03 -7.14 11.70
C ARG A 281 -15.39 -8.23 12.57
N GLY A 282 -15.04 -7.85 13.78
CA GLY A 282 -14.50 -8.74 14.82
C GLY A 282 -12.96 -8.77 14.87
N PRO A 283 -12.40 -9.59 15.77
CA PRO A 283 -10.96 -9.58 16.06
C PRO A 283 -10.12 -10.13 14.92
N TYR A 284 -10.72 -10.94 14.03
CA TYR A 284 -10.03 -11.59 12.93
C TYR A 284 -10.77 -11.36 11.63
N VAL A 285 -10.05 -10.85 10.63
CA VAL A 285 -10.56 -10.70 9.26
C VAL A 285 -9.55 -11.30 8.28
N THR A 286 -10.03 -12.11 7.35
CA THR A 286 -9.24 -12.55 6.20
C THR A 286 -9.78 -11.89 4.94
N ALA A 287 -8.91 -11.17 4.23
CA ALA A 287 -9.20 -10.61 2.92
C ALA A 287 -8.38 -11.35 1.85
N THR A 288 -9.05 -11.93 0.85
CA THR A 288 -8.40 -12.56 -0.31
C THR A 288 -8.72 -11.76 -1.56
N TYR A 289 -7.69 -11.35 -2.29
CA TYR A 289 -7.83 -10.66 -3.57
C TYR A 289 -7.50 -11.65 -4.69
N LYS A 290 -8.39 -11.74 -5.67
CA LYS A 290 -8.27 -12.61 -6.84
C LYS A 290 -8.17 -11.78 -8.11
N MET A 291 -7.45 -12.32 -9.09
CA MET A 291 -7.12 -11.69 -10.38
C MET A 291 -6.21 -10.49 -10.21
N LEU A 292 -5.22 -10.35 -11.09
CA LEU A 292 -4.41 -9.14 -11.13
C LEU A 292 -5.25 -7.96 -11.65
N PRO A 293 -5.03 -6.74 -11.14
CA PRO A 293 -5.67 -5.54 -11.65
C PRO A 293 -5.20 -5.20 -13.08
N GLU A 294 -6.02 -4.50 -13.86
CA GLU A 294 -5.66 -4.10 -15.23
C GLU A 294 -4.56 -3.03 -15.30
N LYS A 295 -4.48 -2.17 -14.28
CA LYS A 295 -3.60 -1.00 -14.29
C LYS A 295 -2.46 -1.14 -13.30
N ASN A 296 -1.24 -0.76 -13.73
CA ASN A 296 -0.05 -0.77 -12.87
C ASN A 296 -0.22 0.10 -11.60
N ASN A 297 -0.99 1.18 -11.68
CA ASN A 297 -1.23 2.08 -10.54
C ASN A 297 -2.21 1.52 -9.49
N SER A 298 -2.85 0.36 -9.73
CA SER A 298 -3.63 -0.35 -8.73
C SER A 298 -2.75 -1.05 -7.69
N PHE A 299 -1.48 -1.33 -8.01
CA PHE A 299 -0.50 -1.89 -7.08
C PHE A 299 0.09 -0.81 -6.16
N GLY A 300 1.16 -1.16 -5.43
CA GLY A 300 1.90 -0.24 -4.59
C GLY A 300 1.31 -0.06 -3.21
N ASP A 301 1.49 1.12 -2.63
CA ASP A 301 1.09 1.41 -1.27
C ASP A 301 -0.43 1.26 -1.08
N LYS A 302 -0.81 0.64 0.03
CA LYS A 302 -2.17 0.41 0.49
C LYS A 302 -2.20 0.52 2.01
N THR A 303 -3.37 0.81 2.57
CA THR A 303 -3.55 0.94 4.01
C THR A 303 -4.66 0.01 4.48
N VAL A 304 -4.37 -0.74 5.55
CA VAL A 304 -5.36 -1.50 6.31
C VAL A 304 -5.62 -0.75 7.60
N THR A 305 -6.88 -0.58 7.96
CA THR A 305 -7.26 0.11 9.20
C THR A 305 -8.22 -0.74 10.01
N ALA A 306 -8.00 -0.81 11.31
CA ALA A 306 -8.96 -1.32 12.29
C ALA A 306 -9.48 -0.15 13.12
N LYS A 307 -10.78 -0.12 13.39
CA LYS A 307 -11.44 0.87 14.23
C LYS A 307 -12.25 0.17 15.30
N LEU A 308 -12.25 0.74 16.50
CA LEU A 308 -13.11 0.28 17.59
C LEU A 308 -13.71 1.50 18.29
N LYS A 309 -15.01 1.43 18.54
CA LYS A 309 -15.77 2.45 19.26
C LYS A 309 -16.37 1.84 20.52
N ALA A 310 -16.27 2.54 21.64
CA ALA A 310 -16.97 2.20 22.88
C ALA A 310 -17.59 3.47 23.47
N GLY A 311 -18.90 3.65 23.25
CA GLY A 311 -19.54 4.95 23.48
C GLY A 311 -18.91 6.01 22.59
N ALA A 312 -18.44 7.12 23.18
CA ALA A 312 -17.72 8.16 22.44
C ALA A 312 -16.20 7.96 22.37
N CYS A 313 -15.65 6.94 23.04
CA CYS A 313 -14.23 6.63 22.94
C CYS A 313 -13.94 5.91 21.62
N LYS A 314 -12.87 6.33 20.94
CA LYS A 314 -12.46 5.77 19.64
C LYS A 314 -11.00 5.37 19.67
N VAL A 315 -10.68 4.20 19.15
CA VAL A 315 -9.31 3.78 18.83
C VAL A 315 -9.26 3.36 17.37
N GLU A 316 -8.21 3.81 16.68
CA GLU A 316 -7.97 3.54 15.28
C GLU A 316 -6.49 3.20 15.11
N GLU A 317 -6.23 2.06 14.48
CA GLU A 317 -4.90 1.58 14.15
C GLU A 317 -4.82 1.34 12.64
N SER A 318 -3.72 1.77 12.03
CA SER A 318 -3.49 1.63 10.60
C SER A 318 -2.13 1.05 10.31
N LYS A 319 -2.05 0.15 9.33
CA LYS A 319 -0.78 -0.38 8.82
C LYS A 319 -0.71 -0.21 7.31
N ASN A 320 0.39 0.38 6.86
CA ASN A 320 0.70 0.47 5.44
C ASN A 320 1.30 -0.85 4.95
N ILE A 321 0.86 -1.28 3.77
CA ILE A 321 1.37 -2.43 3.06
C ILE A 321 1.71 -2.02 1.63
N LYS A 322 2.54 -2.80 0.96
CA LYS A 322 2.83 -2.66 -0.47
C LYS A 322 2.39 -3.91 -1.20
N VAL A 323 1.61 -3.74 -2.27
CA VAL A 323 1.09 -4.85 -3.09
C VAL A 323 1.86 -4.92 -4.41
N PHE A 324 2.30 -6.13 -4.78
CA PHE A 324 3.17 -6.40 -5.93
C PHE A 324 2.59 -7.50 -6.83
N PHE A 325 3.05 -7.55 -8.09
CA PHE A 325 2.77 -8.65 -9.01
C PHE A 325 4.03 -9.51 -9.26
N PRO A 326 3.88 -10.82 -9.56
CA PRO A 326 5.01 -11.67 -9.94
C PRO A 326 5.48 -11.30 -11.35
N ALA A 327 6.71 -10.81 -11.49
CA ALA A 327 7.21 -10.20 -12.73
C ALA A 327 7.11 -11.13 -13.95
N ASN A 328 7.51 -12.38 -13.79
CA ASN A 328 7.73 -13.33 -14.89
C ASN A 328 6.52 -14.22 -15.18
N ALA A 329 5.43 -14.12 -14.40
CA ALA A 329 4.21 -14.86 -14.70
C ALA A 329 3.42 -14.18 -15.82
N GLU A 330 2.54 -14.91 -16.48
CA GLU A 330 1.69 -14.44 -17.59
C GLU A 330 0.21 -14.39 -17.17
N ASN A 331 -0.07 -14.21 -15.88
CA ASN A 331 -1.42 -14.24 -15.31
C ASN A 331 -2.06 -12.84 -15.16
N ASN A 332 -1.59 -11.86 -15.94
CA ASN A 332 -2.25 -10.57 -16.13
C ASN A 332 -3.57 -10.73 -16.91
N PRO A 333 -4.42 -9.69 -16.97
CA PRO A 333 -5.71 -9.79 -17.65
C PRO A 333 -5.66 -10.13 -19.14
N GLU A 334 -4.55 -9.81 -19.83
CA GLU A 334 -4.35 -10.14 -21.26
C GLU A 334 -3.88 -11.60 -21.45
N GLY A 335 -3.12 -12.14 -20.50
CA GLY A 335 -2.79 -13.57 -20.43
C GLY A 335 -1.79 -14.09 -21.47
N HIS A 336 -1.11 -13.21 -22.22
CA HIS A 336 -0.19 -13.59 -23.29
C HIS A 336 1.25 -13.04 -23.16
N ASP A 337 1.44 -11.93 -22.46
CA ASP A 337 2.75 -11.33 -22.19
C ASP A 337 3.13 -11.56 -20.71
N PRO A 338 4.43 -11.55 -20.34
CA PRO A 338 4.82 -11.53 -18.94
C PRO A 338 4.35 -10.25 -18.25
N ASN A 339 4.01 -10.37 -16.97
CA ASN A 339 3.45 -9.28 -16.17
C ASN A 339 4.33 -8.02 -16.18
N TRP A 340 5.65 -8.17 -16.10
CA TRP A 340 6.57 -7.02 -16.16
C TRP A 340 6.35 -6.19 -17.43
N PHE A 341 6.20 -6.85 -18.59
CA PHE A 341 5.99 -6.15 -19.86
C PHE A 341 4.59 -5.51 -19.89
N TYR A 342 3.58 -6.29 -19.52
CA TYR A 342 2.18 -5.85 -19.48
C TYR A 342 1.99 -4.58 -18.63
N TYR A 343 2.65 -4.50 -17.46
CA TYR A 343 2.50 -3.36 -16.56
C TYR A 343 3.47 -2.22 -16.85
N TRP A 344 4.75 -2.49 -17.13
CA TRP A 344 5.73 -1.43 -17.37
C TRP A 344 5.42 -0.63 -18.65
N LYS A 345 4.85 -1.26 -19.70
CA LYS A 345 4.38 -0.55 -20.91
C LYS A 345 3.33 0.53 -20.64
N GLN A 346 2.62 0.45 -19.51
CA GLN A 346 1.58 1.42 -19.11
C GLN A 346 2.14 2.67 -18.43
N THR A 347 3.40 2.62 -18.00
CA THR A 347 4.07 3.67 -17.20
C THR A 347 4.84 4.63 -18.10
N PRO A 348 5.47 5.70 -17.56
CA PRO A 348 6.40 6.52 -18.35
C PRO A 348 7.56 5.72 -18.97
N ALA A 349 7.89 4.54 -18.44
CA ALA A 349 8.91 3.65 -19.01
C ALA A 349 8.59 3.22 -20.45
N GLY A 350 7.30 3.03 -20.77
CA GLY A 350 6.82 2.68 -22.10
C GLY A 350 6.51 3.88 -23.00
N LYS A 351 6.82 5.11 -22.55
CA LYS A 351 6.49 6.36 -23.23
C LYS A 351 7.76 7.19 -23.46
N PRO A 352 8.60 6.81 -24.44
CA PRO A 352 9.86 7.49 -24.68
C PRO A 352 9.61 8.96 -25.00
N LYS A 353 10.24 9.87 -24.25
CA LYS A 353 10.01 11.34 -24.34
C LYS A 353 8.53 11.75 -24.24
N GLY A 354 7.72 10.96 -23.52
CA GLY A 354 6.27 11.17 -23.37
C GLY A 354 5.42 10.77 -24.57
N GLN A 355 6.00 10.19 -25.61
CA GLN A 355 5.30 9.81 -26.83
C GLN A 355 4.73 8.39 -26.76
N THR A 356 3.67 8.14 -27.54
CA THR A 356 3.08 6.81 -27.68
C THR A 356 3.79 6.04 -28.80
N VAL A 357 4.31 4.87 -28.45
CA VAL A 357 4.88 3.88 -29.37
C VAL A 357 4.15 2.55 -29.18
N LYS A 358 3.99 1.77 -30.25
CA LYS A 358 3.45 0.42 -30.13
C LYS A 358 4.58 -0.48 -29.64
N LEU A 359 4.43 -1.05 -28.44
CA LEU A 359 5.37 -2.02 -27.88
C LEU A 359 4.82 -3.43 -28.05
N ILE A 360 5.64 -4.34 -28.56
CA ILE A 360 5.31 -5.76 -28.68
C ILE A 360 6.34 -6.57 -27.88
N TYR A 361 5.85 -7.50 -27.05
CA TYR A 361 6.70 -8.44 -26.35
C TYR A 361 7.08 -9.59 -27.27
N GLY A 362 8.39 -9.80 -27.45
CA GLY A 362 8.89 -10.86 -28.31
C GLY A 362 8.54 -10.65 -29.79
N GLY A 363 9.53 -10.77 -30.68
CA GLY A 363 9.25 -10.87 -32.10
C GLY A 363 8.68 -12.25 -32.42
N HIS A 364 7.35 -12.41 -32.42
CA HIS A 364 6.74 -13.65 -32.87
C HIS A 364 6.61 -13.66 -34.42
N PRO A 365 6.95 -14.76 -35.12
CA PRO A 365 7.36 -16.06 -34.60
C PRO A 365 8.89 -16.24 -34.59
N TYR A 366 9.48 -16.18 -33.39
CA TYR A 366 10.62 -16.98 -32.92
C TYR A 366 12.06 -16.73 -33.43
N SER A 367 12.41 -15.63 -34.11
CA SER A 367 13.83 -15.39 -34.47
C SER A 367 14.38 -13.98 -34.25
N PHE A 368 13.55 -12.98 -33.92
CA PHE A 368 14.02 -11.59 -34.01
C PHE A 368 14.79 -11.06 -32.79
N CYS A 369 14.81 -11.79 -31.66
CA CYS A 369 15.70 -11.45 -30.54
C CYS A 369 17.15 -11.93 -30.76
N TYR A 370 17.47 -12.23 -32.02
CA TYR A 370 18.81 -12.45 -32.52
C TYR A 370 19.00 -11.60 -33.77
N TRP A 371 19.98 -10.70 -33.76
CA TRP A 371 20.41 -9.94 -34.93
C TRP A 371 21.85 -10.33 -35.25
N GLU A 372 22.14 -10.72 -36.49
CA GLU A 372 23.48 -11.19 -36.90
C GLU A 372 24.06 -12.34 -36.04
N ASN A 373 23.21 -13.22 -35.50
CA ASN A 373 23.55 -14.28 -34.52
C ASN A 373 23.95 -13.77 -33.12
N GLU A 374 23.72 -12.50 -32.81
CA GLU A 374 23.90 -11.92 -31.48
C GLU A 374 22.54 -11.71 -30.81
N SER A 375 22.42 -12.04 -29.53
CA SER A 375 21.21 -11.75 -28.76
C SER A 375 21.03 -10.24 -28.60
N VAL A 376 19.86 -9.73 -28.97
CA VAL A 376 19.48 -8.32 -28.81
C VAL A 376 18.40 -8.16 -27.74
N THR A 377 18.38 -7.00 -27.10
CA THR A 377 17.45 -6.67 -26.02
C THR A 377 16.18 -5.98 -26.50
N GLY A 378 16.22 -5.41 -27.69
CA GLY A 378 15.12 -4.81 -28.42
C GLY A 378 15.49 -4.73 -29.90
N PHE A 379 14.51 -4.43 -30.74
CA PHE A 379 14.77 -4.05 -32.12
C PHE A 379 13.57 -3.29 -32.70
N PHE A 380 13.83 -2.56 -33.79
CA PHE A 380 12.84 -1.93 -34.64
C PHE A 380 12.84 -2.57 -36.03
N ASP A 381 11.69 -3.10 -36.46
CA ASP A 381 11.49 -3.57 -37.84
C ASP A 381 10.27 -2.86 -38.48
N PRO A 382 10.48 -1.94 -39.43
CA PRO A 382 9.38 -1.23 -40.09
C PRO A 382 8.49 -2.13 -40.95
N LYS A 383 8.92 -3.34 -41.33
CA LYS A 383 8.18 -4.26 -42.22
C LYS A 383 7.23 -5.20 -41.48
N ALA A 384 7.42 -5.39 -40.17
CA ALA A 384 6.76 -6.49 -39.45
C ALA A 384 5.29 -6.21 -39.09
N TYR A 385 4.93 -5.01 -38.62
CA TYR A 385 3.53 -4.73 -38.19
C TYR A 385 3.06 -3.28 -38.36
N SER A 386 3.92 -2.28 -38.15
CA SER A 386 3.64 -0.86 -38.42
C SER A 386 4.89 -0.01 -38.22
N HIS A 387 4.98 1.17 -38.85
CA HIS A 387 6.17 2.03 -38.86
C HIS A 387 6.53 2.69 -37.51
N ARG A 388 5.72 2.52 -36.45
CA ARG A 388 6.01 2.97 -35.05
C ARG A 388 5.94 1.82 -34.04
N THR A 389 6.54 0.69 -34.37
CA THR A 389 6.53 -0.52 -33.51
C THR A 389 7.93 -0.84 -33.02
N ALA A 390 8.13 -0.83 -31.70
CA ALA A 390 9.34 -1.35 -31.09
C ALA A 390 9.05 -2.71 -30.46
N PHE A 391 9.97 -3.66 -30.65
CA PHE A 391 9.90 -4.97 -30.06
C PHE A 391 10.85 -5.03 -28.87
N ILE A 392 10.34 -5.52 -27.74
CA ILE A 392 11.15 -5.70 -26.54
C ILE A 392 11.31 -7.20 -26.32
N CYS A 393 12.55 -7.64 -26.23
CA CYS A 393 12.90 -9.03 -26.02
C CYS A 393 12.73 -9.45 -24.55
N ASP A 394 12.80 -10.75 -24.31
CA ASP A 394 12.71 -11.30 -22.96
C ASP A 394 13.94 -10.90 -22.13
N LEU A 395 13.77 -9.85 -21.33
CA LEU A 395 14.83 -9.31 -20.49
C LEU A 395 15.27 -10.28 -19.38
N THR A 396 14.49 -11.32 -19.08
CA THR A 396 14.88 -12.35 -18.11
C THR A 396 16.07 -13.17 -18.59
N GLN A 397 16.33 -13.20 -19.91
CA GLN A 397 17.49 -13.88 -20.49
C GLN A 397 18.82 -13.16 -20.20
N LEU A 398 18.79 -11.88 -19.83
CA LEU A 398 19.99 -11.15 -19.45
C LEU A 398 20.56 -11.64 -18.12
N ASN A 399 19.69 -11.71 -17.10
CA ASN A 399 19.96 -12.19 -15.74
C ASN A 399 18.70 -11.98 -14.87
N SER A 400 18.77 -12.44 -13.61
CA SER A 400 17.68 -12.31 -12.63
C SER A 400 17.26 -10.87 -12.30
N THR A 401 18.09 -9.88 -12.61
CA THR A 401 17.79 -8.45 -12.40
C THR A 401 17.44 -7.70 -13.69
N MET A 402 17.32 -8.42 -14.82
CA MET A 402 17.14 -7.83 -16.14
C MET A 402 18.18 -6.73 -16.41
N SER A 403 19.42 -6.95 -15.97
CA SER A 403 20.46 -5.94 -15.98
C SER A 403 21.08 -5.81 -17.37
N ASN A 404 21.13 -4.58 -17.91
CA ASN A 404 21.81 -4.28 -19.16
C ASN A 404 22.90 -3.21 -18.94
N ARG A 405 24.02 -3.32 -19.67
CA ARG A 405 25.13 -2.35 -19.61
C ARG A 405 25.38 -1.79 -21.01
N TYR A 406 25.38 -0.47 -21.13
CA TYR A 406 25.50 0.25 -22.41
C TYR A 406 26.45 1.46 -22.29
N PRO A 407 27.06 1.91 -23.40
CA PRO A 407 27.92 3.10 -23.41
C PRO A 407 27.10 4.39 -23.21
N LEU A 408 27.62 5.34 -22.45
CA LEU A 408 27.08 6.69 -22.35
C LEU A 408 27.79 7.60 -23.33
N LEU A 409 27.07 8.01 -24.37
CA LEU A 409 27.60 8.70 -25.54
C LEU A 409 26.90 10.03 -25.71
N TRP A 410 27.61 11.03 -26.23
CA TRP A 410 27.06 12.32 -26.62
C TRP A 410 28.00 13.12 -27.48
N ARG A 411 27.47 14.17 -28.12
CA ARG A 411 28.25 15.18 -28.83
C ARG A 411 28.28 16.51 -28.10
N LYS A 412 29.46 17.13 -28.02
CA LYS A 412 29.65 18.47 -27.44
C LYS A 412 29.51 19.55 -28.50
N GLU A 413 28.74 20.59 -28.16
CA GLU A 413 28.63 21.82 -28.94
C GLU A 413 29.62 22.92 -28.48
N PRO A 414 30.13 23.76 -29.40
CA PRO A 414 30.01 23.64 -30.86
C PRO A 414 30.93 22.56 -31.44
N GLY A 415 30.56 22.01 -32.60
CA GLY A 415 31.46 21.19 -33.42
C GLY A 415 31.31 19.68 -33.28
N ASN A 416 30.24 19.20 -32.64
CA ASN A 416 29.87 17.78 -32.59
C ASN A 416 30.97 16.85 -32.06
N HIS A 417 31.83 17.33 -31.17
CA HIS A 417 32.95 16.51 -30.69
C HIS A 417 32.43 15.30 -29.90
N PRO A 418 32.90 14.07 -30.20
CA PRO A 418 32.35 12.86 -29.60
C PRO A 418 32.85 12.67 -28.18
N MET A 419 31.93 12.50 -27.24
CA MET A 419 32.19 12.38 -25.82
C MET A 419 31.65 11.05 -25.29
N SER A 420 32.31 10.50 -24.28
CA SER A 420 31.80 9.37 -23.52
C SER A 420 31.97 9.57 -22.02
N ASP A 421 30.93 9.24 -21.26
CA ASP A 421 30.95 9.22 -19.79
C ASP A 421 31.16 7.78 -19.26
N GLY A 422 31.74 6.91 -20.09
CA GLY A 422 31.95 5.49 -19.78
C GLY A 422 30.73 4.63 -20.09
N PHE A 423 30.43 3.68 -19.20
CA PHE A 423 29.32 2.73 -19.35
C PHE A 423 28.37 2.83 -18.16
N ARG A 424 27.07 2.67 -18.43
CA ARG A 424 26.02 2.65 -17.41
C ARG A 424 25.37 1.29 -17.38
N THR A 425 25.03 0.83 -16.16
CA THR A 425 24.23 -0.36 -15.95
C THR A 425 22.87 0.03 -15.39
N THR A 426 21.81 -0.51 -15.98
CA THR A 426 20.42 -0.39 -15.52
C THR A 426 19.87 -1.76 -15.16
N THR A 427 18.79 -1.79 -14.36
CA THR A 427 18.10 -3.03 -13.96
C THR A 427 16.59 -2.85 -14.06
N PHE A 428 15.85 -3.95 -14.19
CA PHE A 428 14.38 -3.99 -14.17
C PHE A 428 13.73 -2.92 -15.07
N ILE A 429 12.80 -2.11 -14.53
CA ILE A 429 12.07 -1.08 -15.28
C ILE A 429 12.99 -0.05 -15.96
N ASP A 430 14.17 0.22 -15.41
CA ASP A 430 15.13 1.15 -16.03
C ASP A 430 15.75 0.55 -17.29
N THR A 431 16.04 -0.76 -17.29
CA THR A 431 16.47 -1.46 -18.50
C THR A 431 15.37 -1.42 -19.55
N PHE A 432 14.13 -1.72 -19.17
CA PHE A 432 13.00 -1.61 -20.09
C PHE A 432 12.88 -0.19 -20.69
N ALA A 433 12.94 0.85 -19.86
CA ALA A 433 12.79 2.24 -20.32
C ALA A 433 13.91 2.68 -21.27
N THR A 434 15.15 2.31 -20.95
CA THR A 434 16.32 2.68 -21.77
C THR A 434 16.31 1.98 -23.12
N LEU A 435 15.84 0.72 -23.18
CA LEU A 435 15.62 0.02 -24.44
C LEU A 435 14.51 0.66 -25.26
N VAL A 436 13.38 1.01 -24.64
CA VAL A 436 12.29 1.71 -25.34
C VAL A 436 12.76 3.06 -25.90
N LEU A 437 13.63 3.79 -25.18
CA LEU A 437 14.25 5.03 -25.69
C LEU A 437 15.20 4.78 -26.87
N HIS A 438 15.99 3.72 -26.80
CA HIS A 438 16.91 3.30 -27.86
C HIS A 438 16.15 2.96 -29.15
N GLU A 439 15.15 2.08 -29.08
CA GLU A 439 14.33 1.73 -30.24
C GLU A 439 13.53 2.92 -30.79
N PHE A 440 13.14 3.85 -29.93
CA PHE A 440 12.47 5.08 -30.35
C PHE A 440 13.39 5.99 -31.19
N ALA A 441 14.70 5.96 -30.96
CA ALA A 441 15.65 6.67 -31.83
C ALA A 441 15.65 6.08 -33.24
N HIS A 442 15.67 4.75 -33.38
CA HIS A 442 15.57 4.08 -34.69
C HIS A 442 14.26 4.40 -35.41
N ILE A 443 13.14 4.43 -34.68
CA ILE A 443 11.85 4.89 -35.24
C ILE A 443 12.00 6.32 -35.78
N GLY A 444 12.55 7.25 -34.99
CA GLY A 444 12.72 8.64 -35.42
C GLY A 444 13.59 8.78 -36.67
N MET A 445 14.70 8.06 -36.73
CA MET A 445 15.59 8.05 -37.91
C MET A 445 14.87 7.48 -39.14
N PHE A 446 14.14 6.37 -38.98
CA PHE A 446 13.33 5.81 -40.06
C PHE A 446 12.31 6.81 -40.60
N GLU A 447 11.60 7.54 -39.72
CA GLU A 447 10.59 8.51 -40.10
C GLU A 447 11.17 9.73 -40.82
N ILE A 448 12.33 10.22 -40.36
CA ILE A 448 12.97 11.41 -40.94
C ILE A 448 13.54 11.10 -42.33
N TRP A 449 14.19 9.94 -42.51
CA TRP A 449 15.01 9.74 -43.71
C TRP A 449 14.74 8.44 -44.49
N LYS A 450 14.32 7.34 -43.87
CA LYS A 450 14.14 6.04 -44.56
C LYS A 450 12.74 5.89 -45.18
N MET A 451 11.73 6.52 -44.59
CA MET A 451 10.33 6.34 -44.96
C MET A 451 10.05 6.78 -46.40
N GLY A 452 9.40 5.91 -47.18
CA GLY A 452 9.00 6.18 -48.56
C GLY A 452 10.11 6.03 -49.60
N LYS A 453 11.34 5.69 -49.20
CA LYS A 453 12.46 5.42 -50.13
C LYS A 453 12.57 3.93 -50.45
N SER A 454 13.01 3.62 -51.67
CA SER A 454 13.39 2.26 -52.07
C SER A 454 14.77 1.89 -51.54
N LEU A 455 15.07 0.59 -51.44
CA LEU A 455 16.40 0.12 -51.02
C LEU A 455 17.53 0.72 -51.87
N THR A 456 17.33 0.83 -53.18
CA THR A 456 18.31 1.44 -54.10
C THR A 456 18.52 2.92 -53.80
N GLN A 457 17.47 3.66 -53.42
CA GLN A 457 17.61 5.06 -53.03
C GLN A 457 18.35 5.21 -51.71
N LEU A 458 18.10 4.32 -50.73
CA LEU A 458 18.81 4.30 -49.46
C LEU A 458 20.31 4.02 -49.67
N GLN A 459 20.64 2.95 -50.40
CA GLN A 459 22.03 2.57 -50.70
C GLN A 459 22.81 3.61 -51.52
N ALA A 460 22.10 4.45 -52.30
CA ALA A 460 22.73 5.53 -53.05
C ALA A 460 22.95 6.81 -52.21
N GLN A 461 22.39 6.89 -51.01
CA GLN A 461 22.44 8.06 -50.11
C GLN A 461 23.17 7.79 -48.79
N ASP A 462 23.50 6.52 -48.53
CA ASP A 462 24.18 6.00 -47.34
C ASP A 462 25.16 4.92 -47.87
N THR A 463 26.34 5.39 -48.29
CA THR A 463 27.28 4.60 -49.11
C THR A 463 27.95 3.49 -48.31
N ASP A 464 28.24 3.73 -47.04
CA ASP A 464 28.83 2.75 -46.13
C ASP A 464 27.78 1.91 -45.38
N SER A 465 26.50 2.24 -45.55
CA SER A 465 25.33 1.48 -45.08
C SER A 465 25.27 1.41 -43.57
N ASP A 466 25.47 2.54 -42.91
CA ASP A 466 25.54 2.66 -41.46
C ASP A 466 24.29 3.22 -40.79
N GLY A 467 23.29 3.55 -41.62
CA GLY A 467 22.00 4.01 -41.17
C GLY A 467 21.89 5.53 -41.01
N VAL A 468 22.89 6.30 -41.45
CA VAL A 468 22.86 7.76 -41.56
C VAL A 468 23.17 8.17 -43.01
N PRO A 469 22.43 9.11 -43.62
CA PRO A 469 22.76 9.57 -44.98
C PRO A 469 24.08 10.35 -45.03
N ASP A 470 24.94 10.06 -46.02
CA ASP A 470 26.25 10.71 -46.27
C ASP A 470 26.17 12.25 -46.21
N ALA A 471 25.07 12.83 -46.71
CA ALA A 471 24.86 14.27 -46.76
C ALA A 471 24.53 14.90 -45.39
N SER A 472 24.04 14.10 -44.43
CA SER A 472 23.68 14.53 -43.07
C SER A 472 24.80 14.26 -42.07
N GLU A 473 25.69 13.33 -42.36
CA GLU A 473 26.79 12.94 -41.48
C GLU A 473 27.68 14.09 -40.98
N PRO A 474 28.06 15.09 -41.81
CA PRO A 474 28.86 16.22 -41.32
C PRO A 474 28.13 17.04 -40.24
N ASP A 475 26.80 17.09 -40.26
CA ASP A 475 25.99 17.79 -39.25
C ASP A 475 26.00 17.06 -37.89
N TYR A 476 26.46 15.82 -37.85
CA TYR A 476 26.70 15.03 -36.63
C TYR A 476 28.19 14.81 -36.34
N GLY A 477 29.09 15.31 -37.20
CA GLY A 477 30.53 15.09 -37.11
C GLY A 477 30.97 13.68 -37.53
N PHE A 478 30.10 12.92 -38.20
CA PHE A 478 30.41 11.60 -38.76
C PHE A 478 31.18 11.71 -40.09
N ASP A 479 31.85 10.63 -40.49
CA ASP A 479 32.64 10.51 -41.71
C ASP A 479 31.90 9.59 -42.72
N PRO A 480 31.43 10.10 -43.88
CA PRO A 480 30.67 9.37 -44.92
C PRO A 480 31.29 8.10 -45.49
N ALA A 481 32.53 7.80 -45.11
CA ALA A 481 33.24 6.60 -45.53
C ALA A 481 33.42 5.58 -44.40
N GLN A 482 32.93 5.85 -43.18
CA GLN A 482 33.16 5.04 -41.99
C GLN A 482 31.88 4.67 -41.25
N LYS A 483 31.51 3.38 -41.38
CA LYS A 483 30.37 2.80 -40.66
C LYS A 483 30.25 3.14 -39.18
N GLN A 484 31.39 3.29 -38.50
CA GLN A 484 31.43 3.75 -37.13
C GLN A 484 32.53 4.79 -37.03
N THR A 485 32.16 6.07 -37.13
CA THR A 485 33.11 7.17 -37.09
C THR A 485 33.78 7.28 -35.71
N PHE A 486 33.01 7.10 -34.64
CA PHE A 486 33.49 7.36 -33.28
C PHE A 486 33.75 6.08 -32.45
N TYR A 487 34.84 6.10 -31.69
CA TYR A 487 35.23 5.04 -30.74
C TYR A 487 35.21 3.61 -31.32
N ASN A 488 35.73 3.42 -32.54
CA ASN A 488 35.81 2.13 -33.22
C ASN A 488 36.84 1.12 -32.64
N PHE A 489 37.18 1.23 -31.35
CA PHE A 489 38.17 0.43 -30.65
C PHE A 489 37.63 -0.14 -29.32
N GLY A 490 38.28 -1.20 -28.83
CA GLY A 490 37.92 -1.81 -27.54
C GLY A 490 36.47 -2.27 -27.47
N GLU A 491 35.82 -2.06 -26.33
CA GLU A 491 34.42 -2.45 -26.10
C GLU A 491 33.43 -1.62 -26.91
N TYR A 492 33.78 -0.37 -27.27
CA TYR A 492 32.94 0.54 -28.05
C TYR A 492 32.77 0.10 -29.51
N LYS A 493 33.63 -0.78 -30.03
CA LYS A 493 33.49 -1.38 -31.36
C LYS A 493 32.18 -2.18 -31.53
N LYS A 494 31.50 -2.53 -30.43
CA LYS A 494 30.18 -3.18 -30.46
C LYS A 494 29.03 -2.25 -30.87
N ILE A 495 29.26 -0.94 -30.95
CA ILE A 495 28.27 0.01 -31.47
C ILE A 495 28.03 -0.26 -32.97
N LYS A 496 29.06 -0.63 -33.72
CA LYS A 496 29.05 -1.07 -35.13
C LYS A 496 28.66 0.00 -36.16
N TRP A 497 27.74 0.91 -35.85
CA TRP A 497 27.08 1.81 -36.80
C TRP A 497 26.88 3.23 -36.23
N ASP A 498 26.95 4.30 -37.02
CA ASP A 498 26.67 5.66 -36.50
C ASP A 498 25.16 5.85 -36.18
N GLU A 499 24.26 5.09 -36.80
CA GLU A 499 22.85 4.99 -36.37
C GLU A 499 22.72 4.50 -34.92
N GLU A 500 23.47 3.46 -34.54
CA GLU A 500 23.49 2.92 -33.18
C GLU A 500 24.11 3.92 -32.20
N TRP A 501 25.11 4.70 -32.64
CA TRP A 501 25.66 5.79 -31.83
C TRP A 501 24.58 6.80 -31.44
N LEU A 502 23.74 7.23 -32.40
CA LEU A 502 22.61 8.12 -32.15
C LEU A 502 21.57 7.50 -31.22
N ALA A 503 21.32 6.19 -31.34
CA ALA A 503 20.41 5.48 -30.46
C ALA A 503 20.91 5.39 -29.01
N TYR A 504 22.21 5.17 -28.79
CA TYR A 504 22.81 5.24 -27.45
C TYR A 504 22.86 6.67 -26.89
N GLU A 505 23.11 7.67 -27.74
CA GLU A 505 23.06 9.07 -27.32
C GLU A 505 21.67 9.46 -26.80
N ALA A 506 20.59 8.97 -27.43
CA ALA A 506 19.23 9.20 -26.98
C ALA A 506 18.94 8.70 -25.54
N MET A 507 19.76 7.78 -25.04
CA MET A 507 19.64 7.22 -23.69
C MET A 507 20.41 8.02 -22.63
N LYS A 508 21.30 8.94 -23.01
CA LYS A 508 22.23 9.62 -22.09
C LYS A 508 21.53 10.26 -20.89
N ASP A 509 20.48 11.03 -21.18
CA ASP A 509 19.77 11.84 -20.18
C ASP A 509 18.87 11.02 -19.26
N PHE A 510 18.65 9.74 -19.56
CA PHE A 510 17.89 8.85 -18.70
C PHE A 510 18.57 8.74 -17.32
N GLN A 511 17.82 8.98 -16.25
CA GLN A 511 18.33 8.89 -14.88
C GLN A 511 17.89 7.55 -14.27
N PRO A 512 18.81 6.60 -13.99
CA PRO A 512 18.47 5.36 -13.29
C PRO A 512 17.78 5.66 -11.95
N GLY A 513 16.78 4.87 -11.61
CA GLY A 513 15.97 5.06 -10.41
C GLY A 513 14.83 6.08 -10.55
N SER A 514 14.80 6.89 -11.61
CA SER A 514 13.71 7.86 -11.84
C SER A 514 12.32 7.21 -11.99
N LEU A 515 12.29 5.92 -12.32
CA LEU A 515 11.09 5.14 -12.54
C LEU A 515 10.80 4.10 -11.45
N ASP A 516 11.62 4.03 -10.38
CA ASP A 516 11.47 3.04 -9.30
C ASP A 516 10.08 3.07 -8.65
N LYS A 517 9.45 4.25 -8.57
CA LYS A 517 8.09 4.42 -8.02
C LYS A 517 6.98 3.74 -8.83
N PHE A 518 7.27 3.28 -10.05
CA PHE A 518 6.34 2.57 -10.90
C PHE A 518 6.59 1.06 -10.96
N ASP A 519 7.70 0.58 -10.41
CA ASP A 519 8.08 -0.82 -10.50
C ASP A 519 7.55 -1.63 -9.31
N TRP A 520 6.31 -2.08 -9.44
CA TRP A 520 5.63 -2.95 -8.47
C TRP A 520 5.80 -4.44 -8.77
N ALA A 521 6.83 -4.80 -9.54
CA ALA A 521 7.15 -6.18 -9.86
C ALA A 521 7.91 -6.86 -8.71
N LYS A 522 7.76 -8.19 -8.62
CA LYS A 522 8.63 -9.07 -7.82
C LYS A 522 9.25 -10.14 -8.74
N PRO A 523 10.59 -10.19 -8.90
CA PRO A 523 11.55 -9.17 -8.43
C PRO A 523 11.36 -7.84 -9.18
N GLY A 524 11.83 -6.74 -8.57
CA GLY A 524 11.72 -5.38 -9.11
C GLY A 524 12.34 -4.34 -8.17
N LYS A 525 12.41 -3.07 -8.56
CA LYS A 525 13.08 -1.99 -7.80
C LYS A 525 12.49 -1.73 -6.42
N GLN A 526 11.17 -1.89 -6.27
CA GLN A 526 10.49 -1.76 -4.96
C GLN A 526 10.54 -3.06 -4.14
N TRP A 527 11.10 -4.13 -4.69
CA TRP A 527 11.32 -5.43 -4.03
C TRP A 527 12.84 -5.77 -3.99
N PRO A 528 13.64 -5.05 -3.17
CA PRO A 528 15.05 -5.39 -2.96
C PRO A 528 15.24 -6.71 -2.19
#